data_AF-A0A5K1EGG8-F1
#
_entry.id   AF-A0A5K1EGG8-F1
#
_cell.length_a   1.000
_cell.length_b   1.000
_cell.length_c   1.000
_cell.angle_alpha   90.00
_cell.angle_beta   90.00
_cell.angle_gamma   90.00
#
_symmetry.space_group_name_H-M   'P 1'
#
loop_
_entity.id
_entity.type
_entity.pdbx_description
1 polymer ?
#
loop_
_entity_poly.entity_id
_entity_poly.type
_entity_poly.pdbx_seq_one_letter_code
_entity_poly.pdbx_strand_id
1 'polypeptide(L)' 'DKWKTLVHTAQISPQQRRGEPVPQELLDRVLSAHAHWSQQQAKHQIKPRAEATPMLL' A
#
# COMPACT_ATOMS: atom_id res chain seq x y z
N ASP A 1 15.01 0.21 -6.32
CA ASP A 1 13.74 -0.50 -6.05
C ASP A 1 13.79 -1.68 -5.07
N LYS A 2 14.66 -1.71 -4.05
CA LYS A 2 14.62 -2.79 -3.04
C LYS A 2 13.26 -2.87 -2.32
N TRP A 3 12.66 -1.73 -2.00
CA TRP A 3 11.33 -1.67 -1.37
C TRP A 3 10.23 -2.28 -2.24
N LYS A 4 10.13 -1.90 -3.53
CA LYS A 4 9.09 -2.42 -4.42
C LYS A 4 9.22 -3.93 -4.61
N THR A 5 10.45 -4.43 -4.74
CA THR A 5 10.69 -5.88 -4.79
C THR A 5 10.20 -6.56 -3.52
N LEU A 6 10.50 -6.02 -2.33
CA LEU A 6 10.04 -6.61 -1.07
C LEU A 6 8.51 -6.59 -0.93
N VAL A 7 7.85 -5.50 -1.33
CA VAL A 7 6.38 -5.41 -1.33
C VAL A 7 5.80 -6.48 -2.26
N HIS A 8 6.34 -6.61 -3.48
CA HIS A 8 5.91 -7.62 -4.42
C HIS A 8 6.13 -9.05 -3.89
N THR A 9 7.31 -9.33 -3.34
CA THR A 9 7.64 -10.64 -2.74
C THR A 9 6.71 -11.01 -1.59
N ALA A 10 6.28 -10.03 -0.79
CA ALA A 10 5.36 -10.24 0.31
C ALA A 10 3.92 -10.54 -0.17
N GLN A 11 3.54 -10.08 -1.36
CA GLN A 11 2.19 -10.24 -1.93
C GLN A 11 2.00 -11.50 -2.78
N ILE A 12 3.08 -12.17 -3.19
CA ILE A 12 3.02 -13.40 -3.99
C ILE A 12 3.19 -14.66 -3.12
N SER A 13 2.69 -15.80 -3.63
CA SER A 13 2.83 -17.09 -2.97
C SER A 13 4.30 -17.47 -2.76
N PRO A 14 4.66 -18.15 -1.65
CA PRO A 14 6.05 -18.58 -1.39
C PRO A 14 6.69 -19.34 -2.55
N GLN A 15 5.90 -20.12 -3.29
CA GLN A 15 6.32 -20.90 -4.47
C GLN A 15 6.73 -20.03 -5.68
N GLN A 16 6.26 -18.78 -5.74
CA GLN A 16 6.58 -17.84 -6.83
C GLN A 16 7.78 -16.95 -6.49
N ARG A 17 8.31 -17.04 -5.27
CA ARG A 17 9.48 -16.28 -4.84
C ARG A 17 10.72 -16.87 -5.52
N ARG A 18 11.61 -16.00 -5.99
CA ARG A 18 12.87 -16.40 -6.62
C ARG A 18 14.05 -15.96 -5.76
N GLY A 19 15.15 -16.71 -5.87
CA GLY A 19 16.38 -16.41 -5.13
C GLY A 19 16.31 -16.82 -3.67
N GLU A 20 17.13 -16.16 -2.84
CA GLU A 20 17.26 -16.48 -1.42
C GLU A 20 15.95 -16.31 -0.66
N PRO A 21 15.63 -17.23 0.27
CA PRO A 21 14.44 -17.13 1.08
C PRO A 21 14.48 -15.86 1.94
N VAL A 22 13.51 -14.97 1.71
CA VAL A 22 13.34 -13.76 2.51
C VAL A 22 12.66 -14.12 3.84
N PRO A 23 13.18 -13.69 5.00
CA PRO A 23 12.57 -13.95 6.30
C PRO A 23 11.12 -13.46 6.33
N GLN A 24 10.21 -14.29 6.86
CA GLN A 24 8.79 -13.94 6.93
C GLN A 24 8.54 -12.68 7.77
N GLU A 25 9.32 -12.47 8.85
CA GLU A 25 9.23 -11.24 9.67
C GLU A 25 9.51 -9.97 8.85
N LEU A 26 10.37 -10.05 7.84
CA LEU A 26 10.67 -8.91 6.97
C LEU A 26 9.49 -8.63 6.04
N LEU A 27 8.91 -9.68 5.46
CA LEU A 27 7.73 -9.57 4.60
C LEU A 27 6.53 -9.01 5.38
N ASP A 28 6.33 -9.47 6.61
CA ASP A 28 5.28 -8.97 7.51
C ASP A 28 5.44 -7.48 7.83
N ARG A 29 6.66 -7.05 8.20
CA ARG A 29 6.96 -5.63 8.43
C ARG A 29 6.74 -4.78 7.18
N VAL A 30 7.10 -5.29 6.01
CA VAL A 30 6.89 -4.60 4.73
C VAL A 30 5.40 -4.43 4.43
N LEU A 31 4.59 -5.49 4.64
CA LEU A 31 3.14 -5.40 4.48
C LEU A 31 2.51 -4.41 5.47
N SER A 32 2.94 -4.46 6.74
CA SER A 32 2.46 -3.54 7.78
C SER A 32 2.77 -2.08 7.45
N ALA A 33 4.00 -1.77 7.04
CA ALA A 33 4.39 -0.41 6.65
C ALA A 33 3.68 0.03 5.34
N HIS A 34 3.52 -0.87 4.37
CA HIS A 34 2.77 -0.58 3.15
C HIS A 34 1.30 -0.27 3.42
N ALA A 35 0.64 -1.06 4.27
CA ALA A 35 -0.74 -0.83 4.69
C ALA A 35 -0.88 0.49 5.46
N HIS A 36 0.05 0.79 6.37
CA HIS A 36 0.05 2.03 7.14
C HIS A 36 0.11 3.27 6.23
N TRP A 37 1.03 3.31 5.27
CA TRP A 37 1.11 4.44 4.32
C TRP A 37 -0.08 4.48 3.36
N SER A 38 -0.57 3.33 2.88
CA SER A 38 -1.77 3.27 2.03
C SER A 38 -3.00 3.82 2.77
N GLN A 39 -3.18 3.45 4.04
CA GLN A 39 -4.24 3.96 4.89
C GLN A 39 -4.08 5.46 5.19
N GLN A 40 -2.87 5.93 5.45
CA GLN A 40 -2.61 7.36 5.62
C GLN A 40 -2.96 8.16 4.36
N GLN A 41 -2.63 7.66 3.16
CA GLN A 41 -3.04 8.32 1.92
C GLN A 41 -4.57 8.36 1.78
N ALA A 42 -5.28 7.27 2.07
CA ALA A 42 -6.74 7.24 2.03
C ALA A 42 -7.36 8.25 3.02
N LYS A 43 -6.82 8.38 4.23
CA LYS A 43 -7.28 9.34 5.26
C LYS A 43 -7.07 10.79 4.83
N HIS A 44 -6.02 11.09 4.07
CA HIS A 44 -5.74 12.43 3.55
C HIS A 44 -6.46 12.73 2.23
N GLN A 45 -6.94 11.71 1.51
CA GLN A 45 -7.74 11.84 0.28
C GLN A 45 -9.25 12.04 0.55
N ILE A 46 -9.68 12.08 1.82
CA ILE A 46 -11.00 12.61 2.20
C ILE A 46 -10.94 14.14 2.12
N LYS A 47 -10.76 14.66 0.90
CA LYS A 47 -11.26 15.99 0.56
C LYS A 47 -12.75 15.78 0.28
N PRO A 48 -13.69 16.30 1.09
CA PRO A 48 -15.07 16.33 0.63
C PRO A 48 -15.07 17.12 -0.67
N ARG A 49 -15.41 16.47 -1.78
CA ARG A 49 -15.81 17.14 -3.02
C ARG A 49 -17.17 17.79 -2.75
N ALA A 50 -17.17 18.81 -1.91
CA ALA A 50 -18.29 19.72 -1.71
C ALA A 50 -18.00 20.97 -2.55
N GLU A 51 -18.06 20.82 -3.88
CA GLU A 51 -18.27 21.96 -4.78
C GLU A 51 -18.82 21.41 -6.10
N ALA A 52 -20.11 21.11 -6.08
CA ALA A 52 -20.96 21.15 -7.25
C ALA A 52 -22.07 22.16 -6.91
N THR A 53 -21.77 23.42 -7.21
CA THR A 53 -22.68 24.49 -7.65
C THR A 53 -23.95 24.72 -6.83
N PRO A 54 -24.02 25.78 -6.00
CA PRO A 54 -25.30 26.36 -5.61
C PRO A 54 -25.72 27.47 -6.60
N MET A 55 -27.03 27.48 -6.88
CA MET A 55 -27.85 28.63 -7.30
C MET A 55 -27.91 28.95 -8.80
N LEU A 56 -28.86 28.27 -9.46
CA LEU A 56 -29.77 28.95 -10.38
C LEU A 56 -30.61 29.95 -9.57
N LEU A 57 -30.41 31.24 -9.83
CA LEU A 57 -31.42 32.29 -9.67
C LEU A 57 -31.31 33.23 -10.87
#